data_AF-A0A4W6FL87-F1
#
_entry.id   AF-A0A4W6FL87-F1
#
_cell.length_a   1.000
_cell.length_b   1.000
_cell.length_c   1.000
_cell.angle_alpha   90.00
_cell.angle_beta   90.00
_cell.angle_gamma   90.00
#
_symmetry.space_group_name_H-M   'P 1'
#
loop_
_entity.id
_entity.type
_entity.pdbx_description
1 polymer ?
#
loop_
_entity_poly.entity_id
_entity_poly.type
_entity_poly.pdbx_seq_one_letter_code
_entity_poly.pdbx_strand_id
1 'polypeptide(L)' 'MKTQYPLEELLRSPLPEGVDPQHLEVYLSDQDFQTILEMKRDEYASLPSWKQTDLKKSKGLLC' A
#
# COMPACT_ATOMS: atom_id res chain seq x y z
N MET A 1 -11.81 -1.25 -13.88
CA MET A 1 -10.36 -1.32 -14.08
C MET A 1 -9.74 -1.61 -12.72
N LYS A 2 -9.24 -2.84 -12.49
CA LYS A 2 -8.53 -3.20 -11.25
C LYS A 2 -7.07 -3.37 -11.64
N THR A 3 -6.29 -2.30 -11.55
CA THR A 3 -4.85 -2.35 -11.73
C THR A 3 -4.23 -2.75 -10.40
N GLN A 4 -4.35 -4.04 -10.06
CA GLN A 4 -3.61 -4.62 -8.95
C GLN A 4 -2.18 -4.88 -9.41
N TYR A 5 -1.20 -4.44 -8.63
CA TYR A 5 0.21 -4.65 -8.91
C TYR A 5 0.83 -5.54 -7.82
N PRO A 6 1.80 -6.40 -8.19
CA PRO A 6 2.55 -7.16 -7.21
C PRO A 6 3.26 -6.24 -6.23
N LEU A 7 3.39 -6.68 -4.98
CA LEU A 7 4.11 -5.96 -3.95
C LEU A 7 5.50 -5.53 -4.41
N GLU A 8 6.24 -6.45 -5.03
CA GLU A 8 7.62 -6.17 -5.42
C GLU A 8 7.72 -5.03 -6.44
N GLU A 9 6.69 -4.80 -7.25
CA GLU A 9 6.67 -3.68 -8.19
C GLU A 9 6.37 -2.35 -7.51
N LEU A 10 5.48 -2.33 -6.52
CA LEU A 10 5.15 -1.11 -5.77
C LEU A 10 6.25 -0.69 -4.78
N LEU A 11 7.14 -1.61 -4.40
CA LEU A 11 8.34 -1.30 -3.60
C LEU A 11 9.56 -0.94 -4.46
N ARG A 12 9.48 -1.15 -5.78
CA ARG A 12 10.58 -0.84 -6.70
C ARG A 12 10.50 0.59 -7.19
N SER A 13 11.67 1.20 -7.36
CA SER A 13 11.82 2.46 -8.06
C SER A 13 12.49 2.20 -9.41
N PRO A 14 11.94 2.71 -10.54
CA PRO A 14 10.76 3.56 -10.64
C PRO A 14 9.43 2.78 -10.51
N LEU A 15 8.40 3.46 -9.99
CA LEU A 15 7.04 2.92 -9.89
C LEU A 15 6.42 2.70 -11.30
N PRO A 16 5.50 1.73 -11.46
CA PRO A 16 4.80 1.52 -12.73
C PRO A 16 3.97 2.74 -13.16
N GLU A 17 3.79 2.89 -14.47
CA GLU A 17 3.03 3.99 -15.06
C GLU A 17 1.54 3.92 -14.66
N GLY A 18 1.03 4.98 -14.04
CA GLY A 18 -0.35 5.05 -13.52
C GLY A 18 -0.53 4.64 -12.05
N VAL A 19 0.56 4.31 -11.35
CA VAL A 19 0.57 4.08 -9.90
C VAL A 19 0.79 5.41 -9.16
N ASP A 20 -0.09 5.72 -8.22
CA ASP A 20 0.07 6.88 -7.33
C ASP A 20 0.99 6.51 -6.14
N PRO A 21 2.18 7.15 -6.00
CA PRO A 21 3.10 6.91 -4.90
C PRO A 21 2.51 7.25 -3.52
N GLN A 22 1.49 8.10 -3.42
CA GLN A 22 0.84 8.42 -2.14
C GLN A 22 -0.18 7.35 -1.71
N HIS A 23 -0.64 6.54 -2.66
CA HIS A 23 -1.74 5.60 -2.49
C HIS A 23 -1.40 4.18 -2.94
N LEU A 24 -0.16 3.72 -2.73
CA LEU A 24 0.26 2.37 -3.08
C LEU A 24 -0.66 1.29 -2.51
N GLU A 25 -1.28 1.54 -1.35
CA GLU A 25 -2.20 0.64 -0.70
C GLU A 25 -3.45 0.30 -1.51
N VAL A 26 -3.90 1.15 -2.43
CA VAL A 26 -5.08 0.86 -3.27
C VAL A 26 -4.77 -0.09 -4.42
N TYR A 27 -3.49 -0.19 -4.78
CA TYR A 27 -2.99 -1.03 -5.86
C TYR A 27 -2.60 -2.44 -5.38
N LEU A 28 -2.50 -2.65 -4.08
CA LEU A 28 -2.19 -3.95 -3.50
C LEU A 28 -3.40 -4.89 -3.54
N SER A 29 -3.13 -6.18 -3.78
CA SER A 29 -4.12 -7.22 -3.46
C SER A 29 -4.33 -7.30 -1.95
N ASP A 30 -5.45 -7.88 -1.49
CA ASP A 30 -5.70 -8.03 -0.06
C ASP A 30 -4.64 -8.90 0.64
N GLN A 31 -4.08 -9.87 -0.10
CA GLN A 31 -2.99 -10.72 0.38
C GLN A 31 -1.68 -9.93 0.55
N ASP A 32 -1.33 -9.10 -0.44
CA ASP A 32 -0.10 -8.28 -0.36
C ASP A 32 -0.23 -7.21 0.71
N PHE A 33 -1.41 -6.58 0.79
CA PHE A 33 -1.75 -5.63 1.84
C PHE A 33 -1.53 -6.26 3.22
N GLN A 34 -2.07 -7.46 3.43
CA GLN A 34 -1.90 -8.18 4.68
C GLN A 34 -0.46 -8.62 4.93
N THR A 35 0.31 -8.91 3.88
CA THR A 35 1.73 -9.28 4.02
C THR A 35 2.59 -8.08 4.45
N ILE A 36 2.35 -6.88 3.91
CA ILE A 36 3.16 -5.69 4.22
C ILE A 36 2.75 -5.07 5.54
N LEU A 37 1.45 -4.76 5.65
CA LEU A 37 0.90 -4.02 6.78
C LEU A 37 0.60 -4.97 7.95
N GLU A 38 0.73 -6.28 7.74
CA GLU A 38 0.50 -7.33 8.74
C GLU A 38 -0.90 -7.24 9.37
N MET A 39 -1.84 -6.63 8.62
CA MET A 39 -3.20 -6.35 9.04
C MET A 39 -4.15 -6.39 7.85
N LYS A 40 -5.44 -6.54 8.12
CA LYS A 40 -6.45 -6.55 7.05
C LYS A 40 -6.75 -5.14 6.57
N ARG A 41 -7.20 -5.03 5.32
CA ARG A 41 -7.63 -3.76 4.72
C ARG A 41 -8.74 -3.10 5.53
N ASP A 42 -9.68 -3.87 6.07
CA ASP A 42 -10.74 -3.38 6.95
C ASP A 42 -10.20 -2.79 8.26
N GLU A 43 -9.21 -3.47 8.86
CA GLU A 43 -8.57 -2.98 10.08
C GLU A 43 -7.84 -1.67 9.81
N TYR A 44 -7.06 -1.60 8.72
CA TYR A 44 -6.38 -0.37 8.32
C TYR A 44 -7.36 0.77 8.02
N ALA A 45 -8.45 0.49 7.31
CA ALA A 45 -9.50 1.47 7.02
C ALA A 45 -10.18 2.00 8.29
N SER A 46 -10.23 1.21 9.36
CA SER A 46 -10.72 1.64 10.68
C SER A 46 -9.72 2.52 11.45
N LEU A 47 -8.44 2.53 11.06
CA LEU A 47 -7.43 3.34 11.73
C LEU A 47 -7.57 4.82 11.37
N PRO A 48 -7.22 5.74 12.29
CA PRO A 48 -7.12 7.16 11.97
C PRO A 48 -6.09 7.44 10.86
N SER A 49 -6.32 8.49 10.05
CA SER A 49 -5.45 8.86 8.92
C SER A 49 -3.98 9.06 9.28
N TRP A 50 -3.69 9.56 10.50
CA TRP A 50 -2.31 9.72 10.97
C TRP A 50 -1.60 8.37 11.13
N LYS A 51 -2.32 7.35 11.62
CA LYS A 51 -1.78 6.00 11.84
C LYS A 51 -1.68 5.22 10.53
N GLN A 52 -2.63 5.43 9.62
CA GLN A 52 -2.54 4.95 8.24
C GLN A 52 -1.28 5.47 7.53
N THR A 53 -0.99 6.76 7.67
CA THR A 53 0.20 7.40 7.09
C THR A 53 1.49 6.91 7.75
N ASP A 54 1.50 6.77 9.07
CA ASP A 54 2.65 6.28 9.84
C ASP A 54 3.03 4.83 9.44
N LEU A 55 2.04 3.96 9.30
CA LEU A 55 2.25 2.59 8.81
C LEU A 55 2.81 2.56 7.39
N LYS A 56 2.27 3.39 6.49
CA LYS A 56 2.81 3.48 5.11
C LYS A 56 4.26 3.93 5.10
N LYS A 57 4.61 4.94 5.91
CA LYS A 57 6.01 5.38 6.07
C LYS A 57 6.88 4.28 6.65
N SER A 58 6.43 3.60 7.70
CA SER A 58 7.17 2.52 8.36
C SER A 58 7.47 1.35 7.41
N LYS A 59 6.59 1.08 6.45
CA LYS A 59 6.72 -0.02 5.49
C LYS A 59 7.34 0.41 4.15
N GLY A 60 7.77 1.67 4.01
CA GLY A 60 8.34 2.19 2.77
C GLY A 60 7.32 2.35 1.63
N LEU A 61 6.02 2.36 1.95
CA LEU A 61 4.92 2.62 1.01
C LEU A 61 4.60 4.11 0.86
N LEU A 62 5.43 4.99 1.43
CA LEU A 62 5.41 6.42 1.18
C LEU A 62 6.78 6.79 0.61
N CYS A 63 6.82 7.22 -0.65
CA CYS A 63 8.00 7.86 -1.22
C CYS A 63 8.10 9.33 -0.77
#